data_AF-A0A087TBJ0-F1
#
_entry.id   AF-A0A087TBJ0-F1
#
_cell.length_a   1.000
_cell.length_b   1.000
_cell.length_c   1.000
_cell.angle_alpha   90.00
_cell.angle_beta   90.00
_cell.angle_gamma   90.00
#
_symmetry.space_group_name_H-M   'P 1'
#
loop_
_entity.id
_entity.type
_entity.pdbx_description
1 polymer ?
#
loop_
_entity_poly.entity_id
_entity_poly.type
_entity_poly.pdbx_seq_one_letter_code
_entity_poly.pdbx_strand_id
1 'polypeptide(L)'
;MISVLFYTDPCINISSLGDTARAYYNNVACNGWNKSNLVDSIILAAFEFDIMNVLNLACSFNDGWWFAVHITDLLTHGDYIDLRMQQNSSQNYREFLIKNYADTLMSHSSLWQIGLDYLDHCQISARALQEIYLERIPLQTEAKARKILFLAKKRNMDNLVKTIANVMTSKAIANGKLETALTWVAHSKDVHFADELANRWLREYVERRNIEGFEILKDMGSCMLVSDKLTFVGKYCEFHKLYSENEYKLSASLLLSLISSGLAPPNFQMIMLLDALPLLEAPDLIFSSKETSQLMKCLEDCVLYKEQLAELSDYQDKE
;
A
#
# COMPACT_ATOMS: atom_id res chain seq x y z
N MET A 1 -54.62 4.51 6.87
CA MET A 1 -54.39 5.14 5.55
C MET A 1 -54.62 4.17 4.39
N ILE A 2 -53.84 3.09 4.25
CA ILE A 2 -53.98 2.14 3.11
C ILE A 2 -55.43 1.63 2.95
N SER A 3 -56.07 1.18 4.04
CA SER A 3 -57.48 0.75 3.99
C SER A 3 -58.46 1.89 3.64
N VAL A 4 -58.14 3.13 4.01
CA VAL A 4 -58.98 4.30 3.67
C VAL A 4 -58.87 4.57 2.17
N LEU A 5 -57.65 4.60 1.64
CA LEU A 5 -57.43 4.74 0.19
C LEU A 5 -58.11 3.61 -0.59
N PHE A 6 -58.03 2.36 -0.13
CA PHE A 6 -58.67 1.25 -0.84
C PHE A 6 -60.20 1.23 -0.77
N TYR A 7 -60.79 1.58 0.38
CA TYR A 7 -62.22 1.37 0.61
C TYR A 7 -63.07 2.65 0.55
N THR A 8 -62.48 3.84 0.69
CA THR A 8 -63.25 5.10 0.70
C THR A 8 -62.97 6.00 -0.51
N ASP A 9 -61.72 6.13 -0.94
CA ASP A 9 -61.38 6.93 -2.11
C ASP A 9 -60.09 6.44 -2.82
N PRO A 10 -60.23 5.49 -3.76
CA PRO A 10 -59.09 4.96 -4.51
C PRO A 10 -58.56 5.92 -5.60
N CYS A 11 -59.29 7.01 -5.90
CA CYS A 11 -58.94 7.97 -6.95
C CYS A 11 -58.51 9.33 -6.38
N ILE A 12 -57.94 9.34 -5.18
CA ILE A 12 -57.51 10.57 -4.51
C ILE A 12 -56.54 11.36 -5.39
N ASN A 13 -56.74 12.67 -5.47
CA ASN A 13 -55.80 13.54 -6.18
C ASN A 13 -54.48 13.62 -5.40
N ILE A 14 -53.37 13.60 -6.13
CA ILE A 14 -52.01 13.72 -5.60
C ILE A 14 -51.88 14.94 -4.67
N SER A 15 -52.55 16.05 -5.00
CA SER A 15 -52.52 17.27 -4.20
C SER A 15 -53.19 17.15 -2.82
N SER A 16 -54.16 16.25 -2.66
CA SER A 16 -54.91 16.03 -1.40
C SER A 16 -54.35 14.87 -0.56
N LEU A 17 -53.35 14.16 -1.08
CA LEU A 17 -52.78 12.98 -0.44
C LEU A 17 -52.05 13.32 0.86
N GLY A 18 -51.29 14.42 0.89
CA GLY A 18 -50.61 14.89 2.09
C GLY A 18 -51.57 15.26 3.22
N ASP A 19 -52.61 16.04 2.92
CA ASP A 19 -53.60 16.47 3.91
C ASP A 19 -54.36 15.30 4.53
N THR A 20 -54.74 14.32 3.70
CA THR A 20 -55.42 13.10 4.17
C THR A 20 -54.51 12.20 5.00
N ALA A 21 -53.23 12.07 4.62
CA ALA A 21 -52.23 11.35 5.39
C ALA A 21 -52.01 12.00 6.77
N ARG A 22 -51.89 13.33 6.82
CA ARG A 22 -51.69 14.11 8.05
C ARG A 22 -52.89 14.00 9.00
N ALA A 23 -54.11 14.16 8.47
CA ALA A 23 -55.33 14.01 9.27
C ALA A 23 -55.43 12.62 9.91
N TYR A 24 -55.10 11.57 9.16
CA TYR A 24 -55.10 10.20 9.68
C TYR A 24 -53.99 9.98 10.71
N TYR A 25 -52.77 10.46 10.42
CA TYR A 25 -51.63 10.36 11.32
C TYR A 25 -51.95 10.98 12.68
N ASN A 26 -52.52 12.19 12.69
CA ASN A 26 -52.92 12.87 13.92
C ASN A 26 -53.97 12.06 14.70
N ASN A 27 -55.01 11.56 14.03
CA ASN A 27 -56.06 10.77 14.69
C ASN A 27 -55.52 9.47 15.35
N VAL A 28 -54.51 8.84 14.75
CA VAL A 28 -53.89 7.63 15.31
C VAL A 28 -52.90 7.95 16.43
N ALA A 29 -52.10 9.01 16.27
CA ALA A 29 -51.14 9.45 17.29
C ALA A 29 -51.82 9.92 18.59
N CYS A 30 -53.02 10.52 18.50
CA CYS A 30 -53.82 10.93 19.66
C CYS A 30 -54.26 9.76 20.55
N ASN A 31 -54.36 8.54 20.02
CA ASN A 31 -54.86 7.36 20.75
C ASN A 31 -53.78 6.59 21.51
N GLY A 32 -52.58 7.16 21.67
CA GLY A 32 -51.58 6.73 22.65
C GLY A 32 -50.81 5.44 22.32
N TRP A 33 -51.00 4.85 21.13
CA TRP A 33 -50.42 3.54 20.80
C TRP A 33 -49.08 3.57 20.07
N ASN A 34 -48.60 4.73 19.62
CA ASN A 34 -47.25 4.86 19.04
C ASN A 34 -46.65 6.24 19.34
N LYS A 35 -45.47 6.26 19.98
CA LYS A 35 -44.59 7.44 19.90
C LYS A 35 -44.21 7.63 18.43
N SER A 36 -44.25 8.86 17.92
CA SER A 36 -43.91 9.15 16.52
C SER A 36 -42.56 8.54 16.15
N ASN A 37 -42.57 7.55 15.26
CA ASN A 37 -41.32 6.99 14.75
C ASN A 37 -40.81 7.89 13.62
N LEU A 38 -39.50 8.07 13.54
CA LEU A 38 -38.86 8.89 12.49
C LEU A 38 -39.30 8.46 11.07
N VAL A 39 -39.52 7.16 10.87
CA VAL A 39 -40.02 6.59 9.62
C VAL A 39 -41.41 7.13 9.27
N ASP A 40 -42.32 7.25 10.24
CA ASP A 40 -43.66 7.77 9.99
C ASP A 40 -43.60 9.25 9.58
N SER A 41 -42.69 10.02 10.18
CA SER A 41 -42.43 11.42 9.79
C SER A 41 -41.86 11.52 8.37
N ILE A 42 -40.94 10.63 7.98
CA ILE A 42 -40.38 10.57 6.62
C ILE A 42 -41.47 10.23 5.61
N ILE A 43 -42.28 9.22 5.89
CA ILE A 43 -43.38 8.79 5.02
C ILE A 43 -44.43 9.90 4.89
N LEU A 44 -44.75 10.58 5.99
CA LEU A 44 -45.68 11.71 5.96
C LEU A 44 -45.14 12.87 5.11
N ALA A 45 -43.87 13.24 5.29
CA ALA A 45 -43.21 14.25 4.46
C ALA A 45 -43.19 13.85 2.97
N ALA A 46 -43.02 12.56 2.67
CA ALA A 46 -43.09 12.04 1.31
C ALA A 46 -44.51 12.14 0.71
N PHE A 47 -45.56 11.85 1.48
CA PHE A 47 -46.95 12.05 1.04
C PHE A 47 -47.31 13.52 0.81
N GLU A 48 -46.64 14.43 1.51
CA GLU A 48 -46.77 15.88 1.36
C GLU A 48 -45.91 16.45 0.24
N PHE A 49 -45.11 15.62 -0.44
CA PHE A 49 -44.14 16.02 -1.47
C PHE A 49 -43.09 17.04 -0.98
N ASP A 50 -42.84 17.10 0.33
CA ASP A 50 -41.78 17.93 0.92
C ASP A 50 -40.44 17.19 0.90
N ILE A 51 -39.78 17.24 -0.26
CA ILE A 51 -38.51 16.55 -0.51
C ILE A 51 -37.43 17.03 0.47
N MET A 52 -37.37 18.33 0.78
CA MET A 52 -36.34 18.89 1.66
C MET A 52 -36.50 18.36 3.08
N ASN A 53 -37.72 18.23 3.57
CA ASN A 53 -37.98 17.63 4.88
C ASN A 53 -37.67 16.12 4.88
N VAL A 54 -37.98 15.40 3.79
CA VAL A 54 -37.57 13.99 3.64
C VAL A 54 -36.05 13.84 3.76
N LEU A 55 -35.26 14.69 3.09
CA LEU A 55 -33.79 14.66 3.16
C LEU A 55 -33.27 14.97 4.57
N ASN A 56 -33.81 16.00 5.22
CA ASN A 56 -33.41 16.36 6.59
C ASN A 56 -33.71 15.25 7.61
N LEU A 57 -34.88 14.63 7.49
CA LEU A 57 -35.26 13.50 8.34
C LEU A 57 -34.44 12.24 8.02
N ALA A 58 -34.09 12.02 6.74
CA ALA A 58 -33.22 10.94 6.33
C ALA A 58 -31.80 11.07 6.94
N CYS A 59 -31.26 12.29 7.02
CA CYS A 59 -29.98 12.54 7.71
C CYS A 59 -30.04 12.27 9.22
N SER A 60 -31.24 12.35 9.81
CA SER A 60 -31.46 12.03 11.23
C SER A 60 -31.62 10.53 11.47
N PHE A 61 -31.67 9.72 10.40
CA PHE A 61 -31.80 8.28 10.49
C PHE A 61 -30.45 7.65 10.90
N ASN A 62 -30.45 6.85 11.97
CA ASN A 62 -29.23 6.31 12.57
C ASN A 62 -28.73 5.04 11.87
N ASP A 63 -28.56 5.08 10.55
CA ASP A 63 -28.07 3.96 9.73
C ASP A 63 -26.67 4.21 9.14
N GLY A 64 -25.96 5.20 9.68
CA GLY A 64 -24.65 5.58 9.20
C GLY A 64 -24.69 6.28 7.85
N TRP A 65 -25.72 7.07 7.54
CA TRP A 65 -25.88 7.88 6.32
C TRP A 65 -26.23 7.10 5.06
N TRP A 66 -26.44 5.78 5.14
CA TRP A 66 -26.77 4.95 3.98
C TRP A 66 -28.07 5.43 3.30
N PHE A 67 -29.15 5.54 4.06
CA PHE A 67 -30.45 5.96 3.54
C PHE A 67 -30.39 7.38 3.00
N ALA A 68 -29.77 8.30 3.73
CA ALA A 68 -29.62 9.70 3.33
C ALA A 68 -28.86 9.85 2.00
N VAL A 69 -27.73 9.15 1.82
CA VAL A 69 -26.97 9.17 0.56
C VAL A 69 -27.80 8.59 -0.58
N HIS A 70 -28.37 7.40 -0.41
CA HIS A 70 -29.03 6.71 -1.50
C HIS A 70 -30.35 7.35 -1.92
N ILE A 71 -31.13 7.89 -0.97
CA ILE A 71 -32.35 8.62 -1.30
C ILE A 71 -32.02 9.93 -2.02
N THR A 72 -30.98 10.65 -1.57
CA THR A 72 -30.53 11.88 -2.23
C THR A 72 -30.04 11.59 -3.63
N ASP A 73 -29.24 10.54 -3.82
CA ASP A 73 -28.76 10.12 -5.14
C ASP A 73 -29.93 9.73 -6.04
N LEU A 74 -30.87 8.93 -5.56
CA LEU A 74 -32.04 8.53 -6.35
C LEU A 74 -32.87 9.73 -6.81
N LEU A 75 -33.12 10.68 -5.90
CA LEU A 75 -33.90 11.89 -6.20
C LEU A 75 -33.15 12.85 -7.12
N THR A 76 -31.83 12.92 -7.00
CA THR A 76 -30.97 13.72 -7.88
C THR A 76 -30.97 13.16 -9.30
N HIS A 77 -30.86 11.84 -9.46
CA HIS A 77 -30.90 11.20 -10.78
C HIS A 77 -32.31 11.16 -11.39
N GLY A 78 -33.35 11.32 -10.57
CA GLY A 78 -34.74 11.42 -11.02
C GLY A 78 -35.20 12.85 -11.36
N ASP A 79 -34.31 13.84 -11.37
CA ASP A 79 -34.60 15.26 -11.60
C ASP A 79 -35.65 15.88 -10.63
N TYR A 80 -35.90 15.23 -9.48
CA TYR A 80 -36.86 15.71 -8.48
C TYR A 80 -36.27 16.77 -7.55
N ILE A 81 -34.94 16.82 -7.43
CA ILE A 81 -34.22 17.90 -6.76
C ILE A 81 -33.89 18.93 -7.82
N ASP A 82 -34.56 20.08 -7.78
CA ASP A 82 -34.40 21.13 -8.78
C ASP A 82 -32.95 21.63 -8.79
N LEU A 83 -32.17 21.16 -9.78
CA LEU A 83 -30.77 21.53 -10.07
C LEU A 83 -30.59 23.05 -10.27
N ARG A 84 -31.67 23.84 -10.26
CA ARG A 84 -31.70 25.29 -10.41
C ARG A 84 -31.53 26.06 -9.10
N MET A 85 -31.76 25.45 -7.94
CA MET A 85 -31.45 26.06 -6.65
C MET A 85 -29.95 25.89 -6.33
N GLN A 86 -29.13 26.63 -7.08
CA GLN A 86 -27.68 26.76 -6.94
C GLN A 86 -26.89 25.45 -7.17
N GLN A 87 -26.46 25.24 -8.42
CA GLN A 87 -25.55 24.17 -8.87
C GLN A 87 -24.38 23.88 -7.91
N ASN A 88 -23.86 24.90 -7.22
CA ASN A 88 -22.78 24.75 -6.26
C ASN A 88 -23.26 24.15 -4.93
N SER A 89 -24.47 24.44 -4.48
CA SER A 89 -25.00 24.04 -3.16
C SER A 89 -25.44 22.58 -3.13
N SER A 90 -26.07 22.10 -4.21
CA SER A 90 -26.57 20.72 -4.32
C SER A 90 -25.46 19.70 -4.55
N GLN A 91 -24.46 20.03 -5.39
CA GLN A 91 -23.24 19.22 -5.51
C GLN A 91 -22.50 19.15 -4.18
N ASN A 92 -22.35 20.27 -3.46
CA ASN A 92 -21.76 20.29 -2.13
C ASN A 92 -22.55 19.45 -1.11
N TYR A 93 -23.89 19.44 -1.18
CA TYR A 93 -24.72 18.64 -0.27
C TYR A 93 -24.58 17.13 -0.55
N ARG A 94 -24.63 16.73 -1.82
CA ARG A 94 -24.41 15.34 -2.22
C ARG A 94 -23.00 14.86 -1.84
N GLU A 95 -21.98 15.65 -2.13
CA GLU A 95 -20.59 15.34 -1.74
C GLU A 95 -20.43 15.25 -0.21
N PHE A 96 -21.10 16.13 0.54
CA PHE A 96 -21.13 16.07 2.00
C PHE A 96 -21.70 14.74 2.49
N LEU A 97 -22.84 14.30 1.95
CA LEU A 97 -23.43 13.02 2.34
C LEU A 97 -22.55 11.83 1.97
N ILE A 98 -22.04 11.78 0.74
CA ILE A 98 -21.15 10.70 0.28
C ILE A 98 -19.89 10.64 1.15
N LYS A 99 -19.30 11.79 1.50
CA LYS A 99 -18.13 11.86 2.37
C LYS A 99 -18.42 11.30 3.76
N ASN A 100 -19.53 11.68 4.39
CA ASN A 100 -19.90 11.17 5.72
C ASN A 100 -20.19 9.67 5.68
N TYR A 101 -20.88 9.19 4.64
CA TYR A 101 -21.11 7.77 4.48
C TYR A 101 -19.79 7.00 4.25
N ALA A 102 -18.92 7.50 3.38
CA ALA A 102 -17.61 6.91 3.18
C ALA A 102 -16.79 6.87 4.47
N ASP A 103 -16.81 7.92 5.30
CA ASP A 103 -16.11 7.92 6.61
C ASP A 103 -16.60 6.79 7.53
N THR A 104 -17.91 6.53 7.58
CA THR A 104 -18.45 5.39 8.34
C THR A 104 -17.97 4.05 7.77
N LEU A 105 -17.97 3.89 6.44
CA LEU A 105 -17.50 2.68 5.77
C LEU A 105 -15.99 2.44 5.95
N MET A 106 -15.18 3.51 5.86
CA MET A 106 -13.72 3.46 6.05
C MET A 106 -13.35 3.05 7.47
N SER A 107 -14.20 3.38 8.46
CA SER A 107 -14.03 2.97 9.85
C SER A 107 -14.26 1.46 10.06
N HIS A 108 -15.01 0.80 9.18
CA HIS A 108 -15.28 -0.63 9.25
C HIS A 108 -14.19 -1.47 8.56
N SER A 109 -13.75 -2.54 9.24
CA SER A 109 -12.61 -3.37 8.82
C SER A 109 -12.80 -4.12 7.49
N SER A 110 -14.04 -4.43 7.12
CA SER A 110 -14.41 -5.14 5.90
C SER A 110 -14.96 -4.24 4.79
N LEU A 111 -15.50 -3.06 5.13
CA LEU A 111 -16.24 -2.20 4.21
C LEU A 111 -15.42 -1.05 3.63
N TRP A 112 -14.21 -0.80 4.14
CA TRP A 112 -13.35 0.30 3.68
C TRP A 112 -13.06 0.29 2.17
N GLN A 113 -13.10 -0.87 1.49
CA GLN A 113 -12.94 -0.90 0.03
C GLN A 113 -14.11 -0.19 -0.67
N ILE A 114 -15.33 -0.46 -0.22
CA ILE A 114 -16.55 0.17 -0.71
C ILE A 114 -16.52 1.66 -0.34
N GLY A 115 -16.10 2.00 0.87
CA GLY A 115 -15.93 3.39 1.30
C GLY A 115 -14.97 4.17 0.39
N LEU A 116 -13.87 3.54 -0.02
CA LEU A 116 -12.91 4.13 -0.94
C LEU A 116 -13.50 4.33 -2.35
N ASP A 117 -14.29 3.38 -2.83
CA ASP A 117 -14.97 3.50 -4.12
C ASP A 117 -16.03 4.61 -4.11
N TYR A 118 -16.74 4.83 -2.98
CA TYR A 118 -17.61 6.01 -2.82
C TYR A 118 -16.83 7.32 -2.86
N LEU A 119 -15.63 7.36 -2.27
CA LEU A 119 -14.79 8.56 -2.34
C LEU A 119 -14.32 8.88 -3.77
N ASP A 120 -14.20 7.89 -4.66
CA ASP A 120 -13.87 8.13 -6.08
C ASP A 120 -14.95 8.95 -6.80
N HIS A 121 -16.18 8.95 -6.28
CA HIS A 121 -17.29 9.74 -6.82
C HIS A 121 -17.34 11.20 -6.31
N CYS A 122 -16.43 11.61 -5.41
CA CYS A 122 -16.29 12.99 -4.95
C CYS A 122 -15.29 13.77 -5.83
N GLN A 123 -15.61 15.01 -6.26
CA GLN A 123 -14.80 15.72 -7.26
C GLN A 123 -13.73 16.64 -6.66
N ILE A 124 -14.01 17.32 -5.55
CA ILE A 124 -13.21 18.50 -5.14
C ILE A 124 -12.10 18.17 -4.12
N SER A 125 -12.17 17.03 -3.41
CA SER A 125 -11.19 16.70 -2.34
C SER A 125 -10.96 15.21 -2.10
N ALA A 126 -11.33 14.35 -3.05
CA ALA A 126 -11.23 12.91 -2.89
C ALA A 126 -9.80 12.43 -2.64
N ARG A 127 -8.82 12.93 -3.40
CA ARG A 127 -7.46 12.38 -3.38
C ARG A 127 -6.75 12.49 -2.03
N ALA A 128 -6.67 13.70 -1.48
CA ALA A 128 -6.01 13.93 -0.18
C ALA A 128 -6.71 13.15 0.95
N LEU A 129 -8.03 13.09 0.89
CA LEU A 129 -8.83 12.36 1.88
C LEU A 129 -8.61 10.83 1.77
N GLN A 130 -8.58 10.30 0.54
CA GLN A 130 -8.27 8.90 0.27
C GLN A 130 -6.87 8.53 0.77
N GLU A 131 -5.86 9.37 0.53
CA GLU A 131 -4.49 9.15 1.04
C GLU A 131 -4.49 9.06 2.57
N ILE A 132 -5.12 10.03 3.26
CA ILE A 132 -5.22 10.03 4.74
C ILE A 132 -5.90 8.77 5.26
N TYR A 133 -7.01 8.34 4.65
CA TYR A 133 -7.69 7.14 5.10
C TYR A 133 -6.86 5.89 4.86
N LEU A 134 -6.27 5.74 3.67
CA LEU A 134 -5.46 4.56 3.34
C LEU A 134 -4.22 4.43 4.24
N GLU A 135 -3.60 5.55 4.62
CA GLU A 135 -2.48 5.56 5.58
C GLU A 135 -2.88 5.07 6.97
N ARG A 136 -4.13 5.34 7.40
CA ARG A 136 -4.63 4.97 8.73
C ARG A 136 -5.05 3.51 8.83
N ILE A 137 -5.19 2.79 7.72
CA ILE A 137 -5.63 1.40 7.74
C ILE A 137 -4.54 0.53 8.36
N PRO A 138 -4.82 -0.23 9.44
CA PRO A 138 -3.82 -1.04 10.09
C PRO A 138 -3.33 -2.18 9.17
N LEU A 139 -2.02 -2.18 8.92
CA LEU A 139 -1.29 -3.15 8.09
C LEU A 139 -0.98 -4.45 8.87
N GLN A 140 -2.03 -5.17 9.28
CA GLN A 140 -1.87 -6.41 10.06
C GLN A 140 -1.32 -7.56 9.21
N THR A 141 -1.93 -7.79 8.04
CA THR A 141 -1.60 -8.92 7.15
C THR A 141 -1.00 -8.46 5.84
N GLU A 142 -0.13 -9.29 5.26
CA GLU A 142 0.48 -9.01 3.95
C GLU A 142 -0.57 -8.92 2.84
N ALA A 143 -1.60 -9.77 2.87
CA ALA A 143 -2.69 -9.73 1.90
C ALA A 143 -3.42 -8.38 1.92
N LYS A 144 -3.64 -7.80 3.11
CA LYS A 144 -4.26 -6.47 3.24
C LYS A 144 -3.34 -5.37 2.71
N ALA A 145 -2.04 -5.42 3.04
CA ALA A 145 -1.06 -4.48 2.51
C ALA A 145 -0.98 -4.51 0.98
N ARG A 146 -0.98 -5.70 0.36
CA ARG A 146 -0.96 -5.85 -1.11
C ARG A 146 -2.21 -5.27 -1.77
N LYS A 147 -3.38 -5.44 -1.15
CA LYS A 147 -4.64 -4.84 -1.61
C LYS A 147 -4.59 -3.31 -1.57
N ILE A 148 -4.10 -2.74 -0.47
CA ILE A 148 -3.96 -1.27 -0.34
C ILE A 148 -2.95 -0.74 -1.37
N LEU A 149 -1.82 -1.43 -1.54
CA LEU A 149 -0.81 -1.08 -2.54
C LEU A 149 -1.39 -1.06 -3.97
N PHE A 150 -2.20 -2.07 -4.32
CA PHE A 150 -2.89 -2.14 -5.60
C PHE A 150 -3.85 -0.96 -5.81
N LEU A 151 -4.65 -0.64 -4.79
CA LEU A 151 -5.59 0.48 -4.83
C LEU A 151 -4.90 1.84 -4.90
N ALA A 152 -3.76 2.00 -4.24
CA ALA A 152 -2.93 3.21 -4.30
C ALA A 152 -2.28 3.38 -5.69
N LYS A 153 -1.77 2.29 -6.28
CA LYS A 153 -1.25 2.29 -7.66
C LYS A 153 -2.33 2.62 -8.69
N LYS A 154 -3.53 2.05 -8.57
CA LYS A 154 -4.68 2.34 -9.44
C LYS A 154 -5.01 3.85 -9.47
N ARG A 155 -4.77 4.56 -8.36
CA ARG A 155 -5.04 5.99 -8.19
C ARG A 155 -3.80 6.88 -8.33
N ASN A 156 -2.67 6.35 -8.80
CA ASN A 156 -1.40 7.06 -8.98
C ASN A 156 -0.90 7.78 -7.71
N MET A 157 -1.03 7.14 -6.55
CA MET A 157 -0.59 7.64 -5.24
C MET A 157 0.82 7.13 -4.91
N ASP A 158 1.84 7.62 -5.62
CA ASP A 158 3.21 7.08 -5.53
C ASP A 158 3.84 7.25 -4.14
N ASN A 159 3.55 8.37 -3.45
CA ASN A 159 4.06 8.62 -2.10
C ASN A 159 3.52 7.59 -1.11
N LEU A 160 2.21 7.31 -1.18
CA LEU A 160 1.57 6.30 -0.35
C LEU A 160 2.11 4.89 -0.62
N VAL A 161 2.33 4.56 -1.90
CA VAL A 161 2.96 3.28 -2.30
C VAL A 161 4.32 3.12 -1.64
N LYS A 162 5.16 4.17 -1.65
CA LYS A 162 6.47 4.16 -0.98
C LYS A 162 6.34 3.99 0.53
N THR A 163 5.46 4.75 1.19
CA THR A 163 5.26 4.68 2.64
C THR A 163 4.81 3.28 3.07
N ILE A 164 3.80 2.70 2.40
CA ILE A 164 3.30 1.36 2.71
C ILE A 164 4.39 0.31 2.51
N ALA A 165 5.09 0.38 1.38
CA ALA A 165 6.18 -0.54 1.08
C ALA A 165 7.29 -0.45 2.13
N ASN A 166 7.71 0.75 2.54
CA ASN A 166 8.73 0.94 3.57
C ASN A 166 8.32 0.38 4.94
N VAL A 167 7.08 0.60 5.38
CA VAL A 167 6.55 0.02 6.62
C VAL A 167 6.54 -1.51 6.56
N MET A 168 6.11 -2.07 5.43
CA MET A 168 6.08 -3.53 5.24
C MET A 168 7.49 -4.13 5.14
N THR A 169 8.44 -3.42 4.53
CA THR A 169 9.86 -3.80 4.51
C THR A 169 10.42 -3.86 5.92
N SER A 170 10.25 -2.79 6.72
CA SER A 170 10.72 -2.75 8.11
C SER A 170 10.14 -3.91 8.94
N LYS A 171 8.84 -4.19 8.80
CA LYS A 171 8.18 -5.31 9.47
C LYS A 171 8.72 -6.67 9.01
N ALA A 172 9.01 -6.83 7.72
CA ALA A 172 9.56 -8.07 7.17
C ALA A 172 11.00 -8.31 7.64
N ILE A 173 11.83 -7.26 7.69
CA ILE A 173 13.19 -7.30 8.23
C ILE A 173 13.17 -7.68 9.72
N ALA A 174 12.28 -7.08 10.52
CA ALA A 174 12.12 -7.42 11.93
C ALA A 174 11.75 -8.90 12.15
N ASN A 175 10.94 -9.47 11.26
CA ASN A 175 10.55 -10.89 11.31
C ASN A 175 11.57 -11.85 10.68
N GLY A 176 12.71 -11.35 10.18
CA GLY A 176 13.73 -12.17 9.52
C GLY A 176 13.34 -12.72 8.14
N LYS A 177 12.26 -12.22 7.54
CA LYS A 177 11.79 -12.65 6.20
C LYS A 177 12.40 -11.77 5.11
N LEU A 178 13.66 -12.02 4.77
CA LEU A 178 14.42 -11.20 3.80
C LEU A 178 13.81 -11.21 2.40
N GLU A 179 13.30 -12.35 1.96
CA GLU A 179 12.66 -12.51 0.64
C GLU A 179 11.44 -11.61 0.50
N THR A 180 10.57 -11.64 1.52
CA THR A 180 9.37 -10.79 1.55
C THR A 180 9.77 -9.32 1.60
N ALA A 181 10.78 -8.97 2.41
CA ALA A 181 11.32 -7.61 2.48
C ALA A 181 11.81 -7.13 1.11
N LEU A 182 12.54 -7.96 0.36
CA LEU A 182 13.00 -7.64 -0.99
C LEU A 182 11.82 -7.30 -1.92
N THR A 183 10.75 -8.09 -1.88
CA THR A 183 9.57 -7.82 -2.72
C THR A 183 8.94 -6.47 -2.39
N TRP A 184 8.99 -6.00 -1.15
CA TRP A 184 8.49 -4.67 -0.78
C TRP A 184 9.47 -3.55 -1.15
N VAL A 185 10.78 -3.75 -1.01
CA VAL A 185 11.80 -2.81 -1.49
C VAL A 185 11.70 -2.56 -2.99
N ALA A 186 11.39 -3.60 -3.78
CA ALA A 186 11.12 -3.46 -5.21
C ALA A 186 10.00 -2.45 -5.52
N HIS A 187 9.02 -2.32 -4.61
CA HIS A 187 7.90 -1.40 -4.74
C HIS A 187 8.24 0.02 -4.25
N SER A 188 9.00 0.18 -3.17
CA SER A 188 9.39 1.50 -2.67
C SER A 188 10.53 2.14 -3.46
N LYS A 189 11.41 1.31 -4.05
CA LYS A 189 12.69 1.72 -4.65
C LYS A 189 13.54 2.54 -3.69
N ASP A 190 13.45 2.23 -2.40
CA ASP A 190 14.21 2.93 -1.36
C ASP A 190 15.62 2.34 -1.24
N VAL A 191 16.62 3.19 -1.45
CA VAL A 191 18.04 2.82 -1.44
C VAL A 191 18.49 2.39 -0.04
N HIS A 192 17.99 3.03 1.02
CA HIS A 192 18.41 2.71 2.38
C HIS A 192 17.99 1.29 2.79
N PHE A 193 16.74 0.94 2.51
CA PHE A 193 16.26 -0.41 2.79
C PHE A 193 16.91 -1.46 1.87
N ALA A 194 17.22 -1.11 0.62
CA ALA A 194 17.98 -1.99 -0.26
C ALA A 194 19.39 -2.27 0.29
N ASP A 195 20.07 -1.25 0.79
CA ASP A 195 21.38 -1.35 1.44
C ASP A 195 21.34 -2.19 2.72
N GLU A 196 20.34 -1.96 3.58
CA GLU A 196 20.17 -2.71 4.83
C GLU A 196 19.96 -4.20 4.54
N LEU A 197 19.14 -4.51 3.53
CA LEU A 197 18.89 -5.88 3.11
C LEU A 197 20.15 -6.53 2.52
N ALA A 198 20.89 -5.81 1.67
CA ALA A 198 22.15 -6.27 1.11
C ALA A 198 23.18 -6.57 2.21
N ASN A 199 23.35 -5.67 3.18
CA ASN A 199 24.27 -5.88 4.31
C ASN A 199 23.88 -7.09 5.15
N ARG A 200 22.58 -7.32 5.36
CA ARG A 200 22.10 -8.47 6.14
C ARG A 200 22.40 -9.79 5.42
N TRP A 201 22.19 -9.87 4.11
CA TRP A 201 22.58 -11.04 3.33
C TRP A 201 24.08 -11.28 3.32
N LEU A 202 24.88 -10.23 3.14
CA LEU A 202 26.34 -10.36 3.18
C LEU A 202 26.80 -10.89 4.53
N ARG A 203 26.20 -10.43 5.63
CA ARG A 203 26.50 -10.94 6.98
C ARG A 203 26.12 -12.41 7.14
N GLU A 204 24.91 -12.80 6.72
CA GLU A 204 24.48 -14.20 6.76
C GLU A 204 25.40 -15.11 5.93
N TYR A 205 25.91 -14.61 4.80
CA TYR A 205 26.92 -15.30 4.00
C TYR A 205 28.24 -15.46 4.74
N VAL A 206 28.75 -14.41 5.40
CA VAL A 206 30.01 -14.48 6.19
C VAL A 206 29.89 -15.52 7.31
N GLU A 207 28.75 -15.55 8.00
CA GLU A 207 28.51 -16.44 9.15
C GLU A 207 28.32 -17.90 8.74
N ARG A 208 27.56 -18.16 7.67
CA ARG A 208 27.19 -19.53 7.28
C ARG A 208 28.08 -20.13 6.21
N ARG A 209 28.79 -19.30 5.42
CA ARG A 209 29.45 -19.66 4.16
C ARG A 209 28.57 -20.49 3.22
N ASN A 210 27.25 -20.29 3.28
CA ASN A 210 26.27 -21.03 2.50
C ASN A 210 25.36 -20.05 1.75
N ILE A 211 24.97 -20.44 0.54
CA ILE A 211 24.22 -19.65 -0.45
C ILE A 211 22.70 -19.95 -0.36
N GLU A 212 22.28 -20.82 0.55
CA GLU A 212 20.86 -21.13 0.78
C GLU A 212 20.06 -19.86 1.13
N GLY A 213 19.27 -19.38 0.15
CA GLY A 213 18.47 -18.15 0.25
C GLY A 213 18.61 -17.18 -0.93
N PHE A 214 19.66 -17.35 -1.76
CA PHE A 214 19.95 -16.44 -2.87
C PHE A 214 19.26 -16.81 -4.20
N GLU A 215 18.58 -17.95 -4.28
CA GLU A 215 17.85 -18.37 -5.49
C GLU A 215 16.74 -17.39 -5.90
N ILE A 216 16.15 -16.71 -4.92
CA ILE A 216 15.01 -15.80 -5.10
C ILE A 216 15.43 -14.45 -5.70
N LEU A 217 16.72 -14.10 -5.64
CA LEU A 217 17.24 -12.92 -6.32
C LEU A 217 17.24 -13.07 -7.84
N LYS A 218 17.22 -14.30 -8.36
CA LYS A 218 17.24 -14.57 -9.81
C LYS A 218 15.99 -14.02 -10.52
N ASP A 219 14.83 -14.05 -9.85
CA ASP A 219 13.55 -13.64 -10.42
C ASP A 219 13.29 -12.13 -10.32
N MET A 220 14.19 -11.38 -9.67
CA MET A 220 13.92 -10.00 -9.26
C MET A 220 14.52 -8.93 -10.20
N GLY A 221 15.36 -9.34 -11.17
CA GLY A 221 15.79 -8.53 -12.31
C GLY A 221 16.13 -7.07 -11.98
N SER A 222 15.28 -6.13 -12.41
CA SER A 222 15.48 -4.67 -12.24
C SER A 222 15.48 -4.18 -10.79
N CYS A 223 15.00 -4.97 -9.82
CA CYS A 223 14.98 -4.59 -8.41
C CYS A 223 16.39 -4.53 -7.81
N MET A 224 17.34 -5.23 -8.42
CA MET A 224 18.73 -5.28 -7.97
C MET A 224 19.43 -3.94 -8.23
N LEU A 225 18.96 -3.19 -9.23
CA LEU A 225 19.48 -1.88 -9.63
C LEU A 225 19.04 -0.72 -8.72
N VAL A 226 18.33 -0.99 -7.62
CA VAL A 226 17.93 0.05 -6.66
C VAL A 226 19.13 0.57 -5.86
N SER A 227 20.12 -0.30 -5.59
CA SER A 227 21.34 0.03 -4.87
C SER A 227 22.54 -0.69 -5.48
N ASP A 228 23.70 -0.05 -5.43
CA ASP A 228 24.99 -0.64 -5.81
C ASP A 228 25.32 -1.88 -4.97
N LYS A 229 25.03 -1.86 -3.66
CA LYS A 229 25.26 -3.02 -2.78
C LYS A 229 24.31 -4.16 -3.09
N LEU A 230 23.05 -3.84 -3.41
CA LEU A 230 22.07 -4.85 -3.79
C LEU A 230 22.40 -5.45 -5.18
N THR A 231 22.91 -4.61 -6.09
CA THR A 231 23.45 -5.04 -7.40
C THR A 231 24.64 -5.97 -7.20
N PHE A 232 25.56 -5.61 -6.30
CA PHE A 232 26.70 -6.43 -5.92
C PHE A 232 26.26 -7.81 -5.41
N VAL A 233 25.40 -7.86 -4.39
CA VAL A 233 24.88 -9.13 -3.84
C VAL A 233 24.30 -9.98 -4.96
N GLY A 234 23.48 -9.36 -5.79
CA GLY A 234 22.88 -10.00 -6.94
C GLY A 234 23.85 -10.66 -7.93
N LYS A 235 24.89 -9.92 -8.33
CA LYS A 235 25.94 -10.42 -9.22
C LYS A 235 26.83 -11.45 -8.54
N TYR A 236 27.02 -11.33 -7.23
CA TYR A 236 27.75 -12.31 -6.44
C TYR A 236 27.02 -13.66 -6.38
N CYS A 237 25.69 -13.64 -6.33
CA CYS A 237 24.88 -14.86 -6.43
C CYS A 237 24.98 -15.51 -7.82
N GLU A 238 25.01 -14.69 -8.88
CA GLU A 238 25.22 -15.16 -10.25
C GLU A 238 26.60 -15.85 -10.41
N PHE A 239 27.64 -15.30 -9.78
CA PHE A 239 28.96 -15.93 -9.69
C PHE A 239 28.89 -17.34 -9.09
N HIS A 240 28.30 -17.48 -7.91
CA HIS A 240 28.19 -18.79 -7.24
C HIS A 240 27.35 -19.80 -8.01
N LYS A 241 26.35 -19.33 -8.77
CA LYS A 241 25.58 -20.17 -9.68
C LYS A 241 26.44 -20.69 -10.84
N LEU A 242 27.21 -19.83 -11.49
CA LEU A 242 28.12 -20.23 -12.57
C LEU A 242 29.19 -21.21 -12.05
N TYR A 243 29.66 -20.99 -10.82
CA TYR A 243 30.59 -21.89 -10.15
C TYR A 243 29.97 -23.28 -9.93
N SER A 244 28.71 -23.38 -9.49
CA SER A 244 28.03 -24.67 -9.30
C SER A 244 27.66 -25.37 -10.61
N GLU A 245 27.47 -24.62 -11.70
CA GLU A 245 27.22 -25.13 -13.05
C GLU A 245 28.52 -25.59 -13.77
N ASN A 246 29.68 -25.49 -13.11
CA ASN A 246 31.03 -25.79 -13.64
C ASN A 246 31.50 -24.85 -14.78
N GLU A 247 30.86 -23.69 -14.93
CA GLU A 247 31.26 -22.65 -15.89
C GLU A 247 32.36 -21.76 -15.30
N TYR A 248 33.50 -22.36 -14.94
CA TYR A 248 34.53 -21.73 -14.13
C TYR A 248 35.15 -20.48 -14.76
N LYS A 249 35.33 -20.45 -16.09
CA LYS A 249 35.90 -19.28 -16.80
C LYS A 249 34.97 -18.07 -16.74
N LEU A 250 33.67 -18.30 -16.95
CA LEU A 250 32.67 -17.23 -16.85
C LEU A 250 32.54 -16.75 -15.41
N SER A 251 32.51 -17.68 -14.44
CA SER A 251 32.52 -17.38 -13.01
C SER A 251 33.72 -16.50 -12.62
N ALA A 252 34.93 -16.90 -13.02
CA ALA A 252 36.16 -16.13 -12.78
C ALA A 252 36.10 -14.71 -13.36
N SER A 253 35.65 -14.57 -14.60
CA SER A 253 35.51 -13.25 -15.25
C SER A 253 34.51 -12.35 -14.52
N LEU A 254 33.40 -12.92 -14.02
CA LEU A 254 32.39 -12.18 -13.28
C LEU A 254 32.92 -11.73 -11.92
N LEU A 255 33.63 -12.58 -11.18
CA LEU A 255 34.24 -12.23 -9.90
C LEU A 255 35.26 -11.08 -10.06
N LEU A 256 36.10 -11.15 -11.09
CA LEU A 256 37.04 -10.07 -11.42
C LEU A 256 36.32 -8.77 -11.78
N SER A 257 35.24 -8.86 -12.55
CA SER A 257 34.42 -7.69 -12.86
C SER A 257 33.89 -7.04 -11.59
N LEU A 258 33.43 -7.84 -10.61
CA LEU A 258 32.92 -7.35 -9.33
C LEU A 258 34.01 -6.68 -8.49
N ILE A 259 35.21 -7.29 -8.43
CA ILE A 259 36.37 -6.71 -7.75
C ILE A 259 36.76 -5.37 -8.38
N SER A 260 36.80 -5.29 -9.70
CA SER A 260 37.19 -4.07 -10.42
C SER A 260 36.11 -2.98 -10.42
N SER A 261 34.84 -3.35 -10.24
CA SER A 261 33.69 -2.44 -10.32
C SER A 261 33.56 -1.49 -9.13
N GLY A 262 34.21 -1.78 -8.00
CA GLY A 262 34.06 -1.01 -6.76
C GLY A 262 32.69 -1.14 -6.07
N LEU A 263 31.81 -2.02 -6.56
CA LEU A 263 30.47 -2.25 -5.99
C LEU A 263 30.50 -3.03 -4.66
N ALA A 264 31.57 -3.80 -4.44
CA ALA A 264 31.72 -4.62 -3.25
C ALA A 264 32.08 -3.79 -2.01
N PRO A 265 31.42 -3.99 -0.86
CA PRO A 265 31.82 -3.37 0.39
C PRO A 265 33.28 -3.72 0.75
N PRO A 266 34.08 -2.79 1.31
CA PRO A 266 35.50 -3.00 1.57
C PRO A 266 35.76 -4.21 2.48
N ASN A 267 34.92 -4.40 3.50
CA ASN A 267 35.00 -5.53 4.43
C ASN A 267 34.71 -6.89 3.77
N PHE A 268 34.08 -6.90 2.60
CA PHE A 268 33.71 -8.12 1.88
C PHE A 268 34.73 -8.49 0.78
N GLN A 269 35.63 -7.58 0.39
CA GLN A 269 36.63 -7.83 -0.66
C GLN A 269 37.54 -9.01 -0.33
N MET A 270 37.97 -9.13 0.93
CA MET A 270 38.74 -10.29 1.39
C MET A 270 37.99 -11.62 1.24
N ILE A 271 36.66 -11.61 1.42
CA ILE A 271 35.85 -12.83 1.27
C ILE A 271 35.76 -13.23 -0.20
N MET A 272 35.61 -12.27 -1.11
CA MET A 272 35.67 -12.54 -2.54
C MET A 272 37.02 -13.13 -2.98
N LEU A 273 38.12 -12.63 -2.43
CA LEU A 273 39.46 -13.18 -2.70
C LEU A 273 39.60 -14.62 -2.18
N LEU A 274 39.03 -14.92 -1.01
CA LEU A 274 38.98 -16.29 -0.49
C LEU A 274 38.14 -17.20 -1.41
N ASP A 275 37.01 -16.72 -1.92
CA ASP A 275 36.16 -17.47 -2.83
C ASP A 275 36.77 -17.60 -4.24
N ALA A 276 37.80 -16.82 -4.57
CA ALA A 276 38.63 -17.00 -5.76
C ALA A 276 39.68 -18.11 -5.62
N LEU A 277 40.05 -18.52 -4.40
CA LEU A 277 41.11 -19.51 -4.17
C LEU A 277 40.85 -20.86 -4.85
N PRO A 278 39.64 -21.45 -4.78
CA PRO A 278 39.37 -22.73 -5.47
C PRO A 278 39.55 -22.63 -7.00
N LEU A 279 39.28 -21.46 -7.58
CA LEU A 279 39.49 -21.21 -9.01
C LEU A 279 40.96 -20.99 -9.37
N LEU A 280 41.80 -20.55 -8.42
CA LEU A 280 43.25 -20.43 -8.59
C LEU A 280 43.98 -21.75 -8.40
N GLU A 281 43.47 -22.61 -7.53
CA GLU A 281 44.02 -23.95 -7.24
C GLU A 281 43.54 -25.02 -8.24
N ALA A 282 42.63 -24.67 -9.14
CA ALA A 282 42.14 -25.57 -10.17
C ALA A 282 43.29 -26.03 -11.10
N PRO A 283 43.25 -27.29 -11.58
CA PRO A 283 44.27 -27.82 -12.48
C PRO A 283 44.28 -27.12 -13.85
N ASP A 284 43.15 -26.55 -14.26
CA ASP A 284 43.02 -25.80 -15.49
C ASP A 284 43.40 -24.33 -15.29
N LEU A 285 44.07 -23.73 -16.29
CA LEU A 285 44.40 -22.31 -16.28
C LEU A 285 43.13 -21.47 -16.49
N ILE A 286 42.45 -21.14 -15.39
CA ILE A 286 41.21 -20.35 -15.38
C ILE A 286 41.53 -18.85 -15.50
N PHE A 287 42.56 -18.37 -14.80
CA PHE A 287 42.97 -16.97 -14.79
C PHE A 287 44.22 -16.74 -15.65
N SER A 288 44.20 -15.67 -16.43
CA SER A 288 45.37 -15.16 -17.14
C SER A 288 46.34 -14.41 -16.21
N SER A 289 47.56 -14.14 -16.69
CA SER A 289 48.55 -13.34 -15.96
C SER A 289 48.04 -11.93 -15.59
N LYS A 290 47.22 -11.32 -16.46
CA LYS A 290 46.66 -9.99 -16.22
C LYS A 290 45.61 -10.01 -15.11
N GLU A 291 44.79 -11.06 -15.09
CA GLU A 291 43.71 -11.24 -14.11
C GLU A 291 44.25 -11.61 -12.73
N THR A 292 45.30 -12.44 -12.67
CA THR A 292 46.03 -12.72 -11.42
C THR A 292 46.72 -11.48 -10.86
N SER A 293 47.27 -10.60 -11.71
CA SER A 293 47.78 -9.29 -11.25
C SER A 293 46.67 -8.39 -10.67
N GLN A 294 45.45 -8.47 -11.19
CA GLN A 294 44.31 -7.70 -10.64
C GLN A 294 43.88 -8.23 -9.27
N LEU A 295 43.83 -9.55 -9.08
CA LEU A 295 43.56 -10.15 -7.77
C LEU A 295 44.64 -9.78 -6.75
N MET A 296 45.92 -9.82 -7.18
CA MET A 296 47.05 -9.42 -6.33
C MET A 296 46.95 -7.95 -5.89
N LYS A 297 46.58 -7.06 -6.81
CA LYS A 297 46.37 -5.65 -6.50
C LYS A 297 45.24 -5.46 -5.47
N CYS A 298 44.11 -6.16 -5.65
CA CYS A 298 43.01 -6.09 -4.69
C CYS A 298 43.42 -6.61 -3.30
N LEU A 299 44.26 -7.65 -3.24
CA LEU A 299 44.82 -8.14 -1.98
C LEU A 299 45.73 -7.09 -1.31
N GLU A 300 46.61 -6.46 -2.08
CA GLU A 300 47.49 -5.38 -1.58
C GLU A 300 46.66 -4.22 -1.02
N ASP A 301 45.63 -3.77 -1.74
CA ASP A 301 44.71 -2.72 -1.30
C ASP A 301 44.00 -3.11 0.02
N CYS A 302 43.57 -4.38 0.16
CA CYS A 302 42.94 -4.89 1.38
C CYS A 302 43.90 -4.94 2.59
N VAL A 303 45.16 -5.29 2.35
CA VAL A 303 46.19 -5.34 3.40
C VAL A 303 46.53 -3.92 3.87
N LEU A 304 46.76 -3.00 2.94
CA LEU A 304 47.04 -1.59 3.25
C LEU A 304 45.90 -0.95 4.05
N TYR A 305 44.65 -1.24 3.69
CA TYR A 305 43.48 -0.75 4.42
C TYR A 305 43.41 -1.27 5.86
N LYS A 306 43.80 -2.54 6.10
CA LYS A 306 43.88 -3.11 7.45
C LYS A 306 44.99 -2.48 8.29
N GLU A 307 46.15 -2.21 7.69
CA GLU A 307 47.28 -1.57 8.38
C GLU A 307 46.91 -0.14 8.81
N GLN A 308 46.26 0.63 7.95
CA GLN A 308 45.78 1.98 8.27
C GLN A 308 44.73 1.99 9.39
N LEU A 309 43.83 0.99 9.42
CA LEU A 309 42.86 0.85 10.50
C LEU A 309 43.50 0.47 11.83
N ALA A 310 44.56 -0.35 11.81
CA ALA A 310 45.31 -0.73 13.00
C ALA A 310 46.08 0.47 13.60
N GLU A 311 46.65 1.31 12.75
CA GLU A 311 47.29 2.56 13.19
C GLU A 311 46.27 3.51 13.84
N LEU A 312 45.08 3.67 13.27
CA LEU A 312 44.02 4.53 13.82
C LEU A 312 43.47 4.04 15.18
N SER A 313 43.38 2.72 15.41
CA SER A 313 42.98 2.18 16.72
C SER A 313 44.06 2.38 17.80
N ASP A 314 45.34 2.28 17.43
CA ASP A 314 46.46 2.47 18.37
C ASP A 314 46.62 3.94 18.83
N TYR A 315 46.05 4.90 18.09
CA TYR A 315 45.96 6.30 18.50
C TYR A 315 44.79 6.59 19.44
N GLN A 316 43.69 5.82 19.37
CA GLN A 316 42.53 6.00 20.25
C GLN A 316 42.69 5.33 21.62
N ASP A 317 43.55 4.32 21.75
CA ASP A 317 43.89 3.68 23.04
C ASP A 317 45.03 4.39 23.80
N LYS A 318 45.55 5.51 23.27
CA LYS A 318 46.63 6.33 23.88
C LYS A 318 46.19 7.71 24.38
N GLU A 319 44.90 8.03 24.33
CA GLU A 319 44.28 9.18 25.03
C GLU A 319 43.45 8.70 26.23
#